data_AF-A0A498SJ04-F1
#
_entry.id   AF-A0A498SJ04-F1
#
_cell.length_a   1.000
_cell.length_b   1.000
_cell.length_c   1.000
_cell.angle_alpha   90.00
_cell.angle_beta   90.00
_cell.angle_gamma   90.00
#
_symmetry.space_group_name_H-M   'P 1'
#
loop_
_entity.id
_entity.type
_entity.pdbx_description
1 polymer ?
#
loop_
_entity_poly.entity_id
_entity_poly.type
_entity_poly.pdbx_seq_one_letter_code
_entity_poly.pdbx_strand_id
1 'polypeptide(L)'
;MVLRLNRHLLTELTSSLLAKISPRQSLLAADRCQLILQIRHISFFGNDPQSSASPAIPEILTTPANTPLVSTDSTDFTLIEQLQLGLVKDFHLFDFVSGNSLVKEYELFSWWSPASWFRLALEYMHFNIDLPWWLTVVCATISLRLLMIFVPIASHRLMARVQLYKNEIDEFKEKMEIAKRSGNFLQTMETQKELKDFLKAKDIKLYRQFMFMSFNGAIFMTQFIAVKKLSDVAFPGMSTGGLYWFKDLTIPDPYYLLPLVSAITVAAIFKMGAETGGSNQGVNPQIQKMLTRIGPVVVFACSIKVSSAIALYWCTSNMISVMFSGIFKIPSVRAFLKIPHLPSKGVHSYEKALSRNIDQATMQKQGKQTFTEKAKGASG
;
A
#
# COMPACT_ATOMS: atom_id res chain seq x y z
N MET A 1 -20.68 -41.25 -11.69
CA MET A 1 -19.56 -41.98 -11.05
C MET A 1 -18.39 -41.05 -10.69
N VAL A 2 -17.98 -40.13 -11.59
CA VAL A 2 -16.89 -39.15 -11.36
C VAL A 2 -17.14 -38.16 -10.21
N LEU A 3 -18.39 -37.73 -9.97
CA LEU A 3 -18.74 -36.82 -8.87
C LEU A 3 -18.68 -37.45 -7.47
N ARG A 4 -18.86 -38.78 -7.35
CA ARG A 4 -18.75 -39.48 -6.05
C ARG A 4 -17.29 -39.74 -5.68
N LEU A 5 -16.43 -39.99 -6.68
CA LEU A 5 -14.99 -40.20 -6.47
C LEU A 5 -14.29 -38.91 -5.98
N ASN A 6 -14.70 -37.76 -6.51
CA ASN A 6 -14.13 -36.46 -6.12
C ASN A 6 -14.51 -36.03 -4.70
N ARG A 7 -15.72 -36.38 -4.24
CA ARG A 7 -16.10 -36.15 -2.84
C ARG A 7 -15.30 -37.03 -1.89
N HIS A 8 -15.13 -38.31 -2.22
CA HIS A 8 -14.37 -39.24 -1.38
C HIS A 8 -12.89 -38.82 -1.26
N LEU A 9 -12.26 -38.41 -2.37
CA LEU A 9 -10.90 -37.88 -2.40
C LEU A 9 -10.74 -36.59 -1.61
N LEU A 10 -11.71 -35.67 -1.67
CA LEU A 10 -11.69 -34.46 -0.85
C LEU A 10 -11.86 -34.76 0.64
N THR A 11 -12.75 -35.69 1.02
CA THR A 11 -12.90 -36.10 2.43
C THR A 11 -11.67 -36.81 2.97
N GLU A 12 -11.01 -37.67 2.18
CA GLU A 12 -9.75 -38.35 2.53
C GLU A 12 -8.56 -37.37 2.58
N LEU A 13 -8.52 -36.34 1.71
CA LEU A 13 -7.51 -35.27 1.82
C LEU A 13 -7.75 -34.38 3.04
N THR A 14 -9.00 -34.07 3.38
CA THR A 14 -9.30 -33.28 4.59
C THR A 14 -9.12 -34.09 5.86
N SER A 15 -9.42 -35.39 5.87
CA SER A 15 -9.20 -36.27 7.03
C SER A 15 -7.70 -36.52 7.24
N SER A 16 -6.91 -36.68 6.16
CA SER A 16 -5.45 -36.81 6.25
C SER A 16 -4.73 -35.50 6.58
N LEU A 17 -5.24 -34.34 6.15
CA LEU A 17 -4.73 -33.02 6.58
C LEU A 17 -5.10 -32.70 8.03
N LEU A 18 -6.30 -33.06 8.48
CA LEU A 18 -6.71 -32.89 9.88
C LEU A 18 -6.09 -33.93 10.83
N ALA A 19 -5.81 -35.15 10.36
CA ALA A 19 -5.15 -36.19 11.15
C ALA A 19 -3.63 -35.99 11.30
N LYS A 20 -3.02 -35.11 10.50
CA LYS A 20 -1.58 -34.81 10.58
C LYS A 20 -1.20 -33.72 11.57
N ILE A 21 -2.18 -32.99 12.10
CA ILE A 21 -1.97 -32.08 13.23
C ILE A 21 -2.00 -32.96 14.49
N SER A 22 -0.83 -33.47 14.88
CA SER A 22 -0.69 -34.26 16.09
C SER A 22 -1.21 -33.46 17.29
N PRO A 23 -2.18 -33.97 18.07
CA PRO A 23 -2.73 -33.24 19.21
C PRO A 23 -1.65 -32.86 20.24
N ARG A 24 -0.52 -33.58 20.28
CA ARG A 24 0.65 -33.25 21.10
C ARG A 24 1.42 -32.01 20.61
N GLN A 25 1.50 -31.76 19.30
CA GLN A 25 2.18 -30.57 18.76
C GLN A 25 1.34 -29.31 19.01
N SER A 26 0.02 -29.39 18.80
CA SER A 26 -0.89 -28.29 19.16
C SER A 26 -0.89 -27.98 20.67
N LEU A 27 -0.74 -29.00 21.52
CA LEU A 27 -0.65 -28.80 22.97
C LEU A 27 0.68 -28.15 23.37
N LEU A 28 1.81 -28.60 22.81
CA LEU A 28 3.13 -28.03 23.11
C LEU A 28 3.27 -26.59 22.59
N ALA A 29 2.69 -26.28 21.42
CA ALA A 29 2.64 -24.92 20.89
C ALA A 29 1.69 -24.03 21.73
N ALA A 30 0.56 -24.57 22.20
CA ALA A 30 -0.34 -23.87 23.11
C ALA A 30 0.30 -23.63 24.49
N ASP A 31 1.01 -24.60 25.05
CA ASP A 31 1.72 -24.47 26.33
C ASP A 31 2.87 -23.46 26.25
N ARG A 32 3.63 -23.46 25.14
CA ARG A 32 4.67 -22.45 24.89
C ARG A 32 4.07 -21.06 24.69
N CYS A 33 2.94 -20.94 23.97
CA CYS A 33 2.24 -19.67 23.83
C CYS A 33 1.66 -19.16 25.16
N GLN A 34 1.10 -20.04 25.98
CA GLN A 34 0.60 -19.70 27.32
C GLN A 34 1.74 -19.24 28.22
N LEU A 35 2.90 -19.90 28.17
CA LEU A 35 4.10 -19.50 28.91
C LEU A 35 4.55 -18.08 28.51
N ILE A 36 4.61 -17.79 27.20
CA ILE A 36 5.00 -16.47 26.67
C ILE A 36 3.96 -15.39 27.04
N LEU A 37 2.67 -15.71 26.99
CA LEU A 37 1.58 -14.79 27.38
C LEU A 37 1.52 -14.54 28.90
N GLN A 38 1.83 -15.54 29.73
CA GLN A 38 1.87 -15.38 31.19
C GLN A 38 3.05 -14.50 31.63
N ILE A 39 4.23 -14.66 31.01
CA ILE A 39 5.38 -13.78 31.25
C ILE A 39 5.00 -12.32 30.94
N ARG A 40 4.23 -12.09 29.88
CA ARG A 40 3.73 -10.76 29.47
C ARG A 40 2.71 -10.16 30.44
N HIS A 41 1.83 -10.95 31.05
CA HIS A 41 0.81 -10.46 32.00
C HIS A 41 1.47 -9.93 33.30
N ILE A 42 2.60 -10.52 33.70
CA ILE A 42 3.38 -10.11 34.87
C ILE A 42 4.14 -8.79 34.60
N SER A 43 4.58 -8.54 33.36
CA SER A 43 5.28 -7.29 32.99
C SER A 43 4.33 -6.09 32.80
N PHE A 44 3.07 -6.33 32.44
CA PHE A 44 2.12 -5.27 32.08
C PHE A 44 1.23 -4.78 33.24
N PHE A 45 1.13 -5.55 34.34
CA PHE A 45 0.39 -5.20 35.56
C PHE A 45 1.31 -5.02 36.79
N GLY A 46 2.53 -4.54 36.57
CA GLY A 46 3.39 -4.08 37.65
C GLY A 46 2.90 -2.72 38.17
N ASN A 47 2.30 -2.75 39.36
CA ASN A 47 1.82 -1.66 40.23
C ASN A 47 0.38 -1.17 40.02
N ASP A 48 -0.54 -1.78 40.76
CA ASP A 48 -1.60 -1.04 41.46
C ASP A 48 -1.55 -1.36 42.97
N PRO A 49 -1.92 -0.44 43.86
CA PRO A 49 -1.63 -0.54 45.29
C PRO A 49 -2.67 -1.40 46.05
N GLN A 50 -2.13 -2.26 46.93
CA GLN A 50 -2.74 -2.92 48.10
C GLN A 50 -4.25 -3.19 48.13
N SER A 51 -4.59 -4.48 48.17
CA SER A 51 -5.61 -4.98 49.10
C SER A 51 -5.17 -6.32 49.71
N SER A 52 -5.23 -6.35 51.03
CA SER A 52 -4.76 -7.34 52.00
C SER A 52 -5.37 -8.74 51.85
N ALA A 53 -4.54 -9.78 51.90
CA ALA A 53 -4.64 -10.89 52.87
C ALA A 53 -3.72 -12.07 52.50
N SER A 54 -2.63 -12.26 53.24
CA SER A 54 -2.12 -13.60 53.57
C SER A 54 -1.22 -13.57 54.81
N PRO A 55 -1.13 -14.69 55.56
CA PRO A 55 -0.84 -14.70 56.98
C PRO A 55 0.66 -14.67 57.31
N ALA A 56 0.94 -14.12 58.50
CA ALA A 56 2.24 -13.99 59.17
C ALA A 56 2.79 -15.32 59.70
N ILE A 57 4.12 -15.46 59.80
CA ILE A 57 4.97 -15.70 61.02
C ILE A 57 6.47 -15.35 60.68
N PRO A 58 7.44 -15.17 61.61
CA PRO A 58 7.86 -13.86 62.11
C PRO A 58 9.37 -13.50 61.98
N GLU A 59 9.58 -12.22 62.21
CA GLU A 59 10.74 -11.34 62.41
C GLU A 59 11.96 -11.83 63.24
N ILE A 60 13.19 -11.50 62.80
CA ILE A 60 14.37 -11.19 63.64
C ILE A 60 15.25 -10.07 62.99
N LEU A 61 15.10 -8.84 63.51
CA LEU A 61 16.09 -7.89 64.10
C LEU A 61 17.37 -7.33 63.37
N THR A 62 17.38 -5.98 63.27
CA THR A 62 18.45 -4.92 63.44
C THR A 62 19.47 -4.47 62.35
N THR A 63 19.21 -3.27 61.79
CA THR A 63 19.98 -1.96 61.74
C THR A 63 21.43 -1.82 61.16
N PRO A 64 21.95 -0.59 60.83
CA PRO A 64 22.27 -0.19 59.44
C PRO A 64 23.67 0.46 59.22
N ALA A 65 23.86 1.06 58.02
CA ALA A 65 24.66 2.27 57.69
C ALA A 65 25.92 2.11 56.82
N ASN A 66 25.89 2.67 55.60
CA ASN A 66 26.72 3.82 55.14
C ASN A 66 26.88 3.86 53.61
N THR A 67 26.53 5.01 53.02
CA THR A 67 26.96 5.49 51.70
C THR A 67 28.13 6.47 51.89
N PRO A 68 29.00 6.67 50.89
CA PRO A 68 28.98 7.98 50.25
C PRO A 68 29.15 7.96 48.72
N LEU A 69 28.57 8.99 48.10
CA LEU A 69 28.63 9.43 46.71
C LEU A 69 29.94 10.19 46.44
N VAL A 70 30.61 10.03 45.28
CA VAL A 70 31.34 11.10 44.53
C VAL A 70 31.49 10.71 43.04
N SER A 71 31.28 11.74 42.21
CA SER A 71 31.37 11.99 40.75
C SER A 71 32.74 11.65 40.07
N THR A 72 33.02 11.70 38.75
CA THR A 72 32.48 12.38 37.56
C THR A 72 33.21 11.83 36.31
N ASP A 73 32.52 11.73 35.18
CA ASP A 73 32.94 11.95 33.77
C ASP A 73 34.31 11.48 33.25
N SER A 74 34.32 10.41 32.43
CA SER A 74 35.19 10.31 31.24
C SER A 74 34.82 9.19 30.22
N THR A 75 33.64 8.58 30.26
CA THR A 75 33.35 7.35 29.47
C THR A 75 32.48 7.52 28.22
N ASP A 76 32.12 8.75 27.83
CA ASP A 76 31.19 8.94 26.71
C ASP A 76 31.83 8.80 25.32
N PHE A 77 33.16 8.89 25.20
CA PHE A 77 33.82 8.80 23.89
C PHE A 77 34.13 7.37 23.45
N THR A 78 34.25 6.42 24.39
CA THR A 78 34.45 4.99 24.08
C THR A 78 33.14 4.27 23.76
N LEU A 79 32.01 4.77 24.27
CA LEU A 79 30.67 4.27 23.96
C LEU A 79 30.26 4.54 22.51
N ILE A 80 30.66 5.68 21.93
CA ILE A 80 30.33 6.04 20.55
C ILE A 80 31.15 5.20 19.56
N GLU A 81 32.40 4.90 19.86
CA GLU A 81 33.25 4.04 19.03
C GLU A 81 32.83 2.56 19.13
N GLN A 82 32.36 2.11 20.30
CA GLN A 82 31.68 0.81 20.48
C GLN A 82 30.32 0.74 19.76
N LEU A 83 29.61 1.87 19.63
CA LEU A 83 28.33 1.95 18.92
C LEU A 83 28.46 1.94 17.39
N GLN A 84 29.61 2.31 16.82
CA GLN A 84 29.84 2.23 15.37
C GLN A 84 30.48 0.91 14.90
N LEU A 85 31.03 0.10 15.81
CA LEU A 85 31.57 -1.25 15.53
C LEU A 85 30.62 -2.40 15.94
N GLY A 86 29.37 -2.07 16.29
CA GLY A 86 28.24 -3.00 16.41
C GLY A 86 27.42 -3.15 15.11
N LEU A 87 27.92 -2.61 13.99
CA LEU A 87 27.28 -2.74 12.69
C LEU A 87 27.52 -4.16 12.15
N VAL A 88 26.52 -5.02 12.35
CA VAL A 88 26.39 -6.39 11.84
C VAL A 88 27.31 -7.41 12.52
N LYS A 89 26.94 -7.78 13.75
CA LYS A 89 27.22 -9.14 14.25
C LYS A 89 25.90 -9.88 14.41
N ASP A 90 25.81 -10.94 13.64
CA ASP A 90 24.85 -12.03 13.64
C ASP A 90 23.43 -11.67 13.21
N PHE A 91 23.22 -11.85 11.92
CA PHE A 91 21.92 -12.06 11.28
C PHE A 91 21.24 -13.29 11.90
N HIS A 92 20.70 -13.14 13.12
CA HIS A 92 19.85 -14.11 13.84
C HIS A 92 18.65 -14.60 13.00
N LEU A 93 18.36 -13.96 11.87
CA LEU A 93 17.36 -14.42 10.92
C LEU A 93 17.68 -15.82 10.37
N PHE A 94 18.95 -16.19 10.11
CA PHE A 94 19.24 -17.52 9.56
C PHE A 94 19.01 -18.64 10.59
N ASP A 95 19.30 -18.39 11.87
CA ASP A 95 19.03 -19.32 12.98
C ASP A 95 17.54 -19.37 13.37
N PHE A 96 16.86 -18.23 13.33
CA PHE A 96 15.40 -18.15 13.46
C PHE A 96 14.69 -18.92 12.34
N VAL A 97 15.18 -18.76 11.11
CA VAL A 97 14.68 -19.49 9.95
C VAL A 97 15.00 -20.98 10.11
N SER A 98 16.16 -21.39 10.61
CA SER A 98 16.57 -22.80 10.64
C SER A 98 16.00 -23.60 11.83
N GLY A 99 15.70 -22.97 12.98
CA GLY A 99 15.48 -23.69 14.24
C GLY A 99 14.04 -23.79 14.78
N ASN A 100 13.24 -22.72 14.79
CA ASN A 100 12.00 -22.67 15.61
C ASN A 100 10.86 -21.76 15.07
N SER A 101 10.77 -21.56 13.76
CA SER A 101 9.68 -20.73 13.20
C SER A 101 8.32 -21.45 13.25
N LEU A 102 7.35 -20.83 13.90
CA LEU A 102 5.94 -21.23 13.91
C LEU A 102 5.34 -21.20 12.49
N VAL A 103 5.80 -20.32 11.61
CA VAL A 103 5.39 -20.33 10.19
C VAL A 103 5.82 -21.63 9.49
N LYS A 104 6.93 -22.25 9.89
CA LYS A 104 7.31 -23.57 9.38
C LYS A 104 6.46 -24.68 10.00
N GLU A 105 6.14 -24.60 11.30
CA GLU A 105 5.31 -25.58 12.01
C GLU A 105 3.89 -25.67 11.43
N TYR A 106 3.28 -24.54 11.10
CA TYR A 106 1.96 -24.47 10.46
C TYR A 106 1.97 -24.80 8.96
N GLU A 107 3.09 -25.34 8.42
CA GLU A 107 3.30 -25.64 6.99
C GLU A 107 3.02 -24.44 6.06
N LEU A 108 3.15 -23.23 6.60
CA LEU A 108 2.87 -22.00 5.88
C LEU A 108 4.07 -21.63 5.00
N PHE A 109 5.29 -22.07 5.30
CA PHE A 109 6.50 -21.67 4.57
C PHE A 109 6.65 -22.31 3.17
N SER A 110 7.08 -21.51 2.19
CA SER A 110 7.47 -21.98 0.84
C SER A 110 8.60 -21.12 0.30
N TRP A 111 9.75 -21.72 -0.04
CA TRP A 111 10.98 -21.01 -0.38
C TRP A 111 10.87 -20.11 -1.63
N TRP A 112 10.09 -20.53 -2.62
CA TRP A 112 9.91 -19.83 -3.90
C TRP A 112 8.91 -18.67 -3.82
N SER A 113 8.11 -18.59 -2.75
CA SER A 113 7.05 -17.58 -2.61
C SER A 113 7.53 -16.39 -1.79
N PRO A 114 7.56 -15.16 -2.34
CA PRO A 114 7.89 -13.95 -1.59
C PRO A 114 6.98 -13.73 -0.37
N ALA A 115 5.73 -14.21 -0.43
CA ALA A 115 4.78 -14.12 0.66
C ALA A 115 5.18 -14.95 1.89
N SER A 116 5.96 -16.02 1.70
CA SER A 116 6.51 -16.81 2.82
C SER A 116 7.59 -16.06 3.58
N TRP A 117 8.50 -15.41 2.84
CA TRP A 117 9.53 -14.56 3.41
C TRP A 117 8.93 -13.37 4.17
N PHE A 118 7.86 -12.78 3.64
CA PHE A 118 7.13 -11.73 4.35
C PHE A 118 6.46 -12.24 5.64
N ARG A 119 5.92 -13.47 5.65
CA ARG A 119 5.36 -14.08 6.87
C ARG A 119 6.42 -14.31 7.94
N LEU A 120 7.61 -14.77 7.55
CA LEU A 120 8.74 -14.89 8.47
C LEU A 120 9.16 -13.53 9.03
N ALA A 121 9.16 -12.48 8.21
CA ALA A 121 9.45 -11.13 8.68
C ALA A 121 8.40 -10.65 9.69
N LEU A 122 7.11 -10.90 9.46
CA LEU A 122 6.04 -10.60 10.42
C LEU A 122 6.23 -11.37 11.73
N GLU A 123 6.51 -12.67 11.64
CA GLU A 123 6.79 -13.52 12.81
C GLU A 123 8.00 -12.99 13.60
N TYR A 124 9.09 -12.71 12.91
CA TYR A 124 10.31 -12.16 13.50
C TYR A 124 10.03 -10.83 14.22
N MET A 125 9.31 -9.91 13.58
CA MET A 125 8.94 -8.62 14.17
C MET A 125 8.01 -8.76 15.38
N HIS A 126 7.09 -9.72 15.37
CA HIS A 126 6.19 -9.96 16.50
C HIS A 126 6.95 -10.53 17.71
N PHE A 127 7.78 -11.55 17.51
CA PHE A 127 8.40 -12.29 18.62
C PHE A 127 9.77 -11.76 19.08
N ASN A 128 10.53 -11.04 18.23
CA ASN A 128 11.84 -10.50 18.63
C ASN A 128 11.78 -9.02 19.02
N ILE A 129 10.78 -8.28 18.51
CA ILE A 129 10.59 -6.85 18.81
C ILE A 129 9.39 -6.66 19.75
N ASP A 130 8.71 -7.75 20.15
CA ASP A 130 7.55 -7.76 21.06
C ASP A 130 6.40 -6.82 20.62
N LEU A 131 6.23 -6.63 19.31
CA LEU A 131 5.19 -5.76 18.75
C LEU A 131 3.84 -6.46 18.74
N PRO A 132 2.71 -5.82 19.10
CA PRO A 132 1.39 -6.40 18.89
C PRO A 132 1.11 -6.62 17.39
N TRP A 133 0.33 -7.64 17.04
CA TRP A 133 0.11 -8.06 15.65
C TRP A 133 -0.37 -6.94 14.72
N TRP A 134 -1.27 -6.06 15.19
CA TRP A 134 -1.71 -4.91 14.39
C TRP A 134 -0.53 -4.00 14.01
N LEU A 135 0.38 -3.72 14.94
CA LEU A 135 1.54 -2.86 14.72
C LEU A 135 2.59 -3.57 13.87
N THR A 136 2.77 -4.87 14.05
CA THR A 136 3.62 -5.71 13.21
C THR A 136 3.21 -5.63 11.74
N VAL A 137 1.91 -5.76 11.44
CA VAL A 137 1.39 -5.62 10.07
C VAL A 137 1.67 -4.22 9.51
N VAL A 138 1.44 -3.16 10.30
CA VAL A 138 1.68 -1.77 9.89
C VAL A 138 3.17 -1.53 9.60
N CYS A 139 4.05 -1.86 10.54
CA CYS A 139 5.49 -1.64 10.43
C CYS A 139 6.08 -2.46 9.29
N ALA A 140 5.72 -3.74 9.13
CA ALA A 140 6.20 -4.55 8.02
C ALA A 140 5.77 -3.99 6.65
N THR A 141 4.54 -3.48 6.56
CA THR A 141 4.03 -2.80 5.36
C THR A 141 4.84 -1.55 5.05
N ILE A 142 5.09 -0.70 6.05
CA ILE A 142 5.89 0.52 5.90
C ILE A 142 7.32 0.17 5.46
N SER A 143 7.97 -0.78 6.13
CA SER A 143 9.34 -1.20 5.83
C SER A 143 9.48 -1.69 4.40
N LEU A 144 8.56 -2.55 3.92
CA LEU A 144 8.61 -3.03 2.54
C LEU A 144 8.33 -1.92 1.52
N ARG A 145 7.40 -1.00 1.83
CA ARG A 145 7.11 0.15 0.97
C ARG A 145 8.28 1.12 0.86
N LEU A 146 9.03 1.32 1.96
CA LEU A 146 10.24 2.14 1.97
C LEU A 146 11.39 1.44 1.23
N LEU A 147 11.58 0.14 1.43
CA LEU A 147 12.58 -0.66 0.72
C LEU A 147 12.36 -0.60 -0.80
N MET A 148 11.10 -0.62 -1.25
CA MET A 148 10.75 -0.59 -2.68
C MET A 148 10.33 0.79 -3.18
N ILE A 149 10.72 1.87 -2.49
CA ILE A 149 10.34 3.25 -2.84
C ILE A 149 10.81 3.68 -4.25
N PHE A 150 11.85 3.03 -4.78
CA PHE A 150 12.36 3.31 -6.12
C PHE A 150 11.32 3.06 -7.22
N VAL A 151 10.41 2.08 -7.05
CA VAL A 151 9.40 1.73 -8.06
C VAL A 151 8.37 2.86 -8.21
N PRO A 152 7.72 3.36 -7.14
CA PRO A 152 6.89 4.56 -7.22
C PRO A 152 7.62 5.78 -7.80
N ILE A 153 8.86 6.06 -7.37
CA ILE A 153 9.62 7.22 -7.87
C ILE A 153 9.82 7.13 -9.39
N ALA A 154 10.22 5.96 -9.89
CA ALA A 154 10.42 5.75 -11.33
C ALA A 154 9.10 5.89 -12.12
N SER A 155 8.01 5.36 -11.58
CA SER A 155 6.67 5.51 -12.15
C SER A 155 6.24 6.97 -12.23
N HIS A 156 6.39 7.74 -11.14
CA HIS A 156 6.05 9.15 -11.09
C HIS A 156 6.90 10.01 -12.04
N ARG A 157 8.19 9.69 -12.23
CA ARG A 157 9.06 10.36 -13.22
C ARG A 157 8.55 10.15 -14.65
N LEU A 158 8.19 8.92 -15.01
CA LEU A 158 7.63 8.60 -16.32
C LEU A 158 6.30 9.35 -16.52
N MET A 159 5.43 9.34 -15.52
CA MET A 159 4.14 10.04 -15.61
C MET A 159 4.26 11.55 -15.72
N ALA A 160 5.25 12.16 -15.05
CA ALA A 160 5.50 13.58 -15.19
C ALA A 160 5.92 13.97 -16.62
N ARG A 161 6.75 13.16 -17.30
CA ARG A 161 7.10 13.39 -18.72
C ARG A 161 5.88 13.25 -19.62
N VAL A 162 5.10 12.21 -19.38
CA VAL A 162 3.87 11.93 -20.13
C VAL A 162 2.86 13.08 -19.98
N GLN A 163 2.77 13.67 -18.79
CA GLN A 163 1.91 14.82 -18.54
C GLN A 163 2.44 16.13 -19.13
N LEU A 164 3.77 16.27 -19.30
CA LEU A 164 4.39 17.42 -19.99
C LEU A 164 3.98 17.46 -21.46
N TYR A 165 4.03 16.32 -22.16
CA TYR A 165 3.68 16.21 -23.59
C TYR A 165 2.21 15.86 -23.85
N LYS A 166 1.34 16.03 -22.84
CA LYS A 166 -0.05 15.58 -22.93
C LYS A 166 -0.80 16.19 -24.11
N ASN A 167 -0.64 17.50 -24.35
CA ASN A 167 -1.36 18.20 -25.40
C ASN A 167 -0.98 17.68 -26.80
N GLU A 168 0.32 17.50 -27.05
CA GLU A 168 0.84 16.94 -28.31
C GLU A 168 0.35 15.50 -28.51
N ILE A 169 0.38 14.67 -27.45
CA ILE A 169 -0.13 13.30 -27.48
C ILE A 169 -1.63 13.27 -27.80
N ASP A 170 -2.41 14.18 -27.22
CA ASP A 170 -3.86 14.24 -27.44
C ASP A 170 -4.21 14.74 -28.86
N GLU A 171 -3.39 15.61 -29.48
CA GLU A 171 -3.53 16.01 -30.89
C GLU A 171 -3.33 14.81 -31.84
N PHE A 172 -2.30 13.98 -31.62
CA PHE A 172 -2.11 12.75 -32.40
C PHE A 172 -3.27 11.77 -32.25
N LYS A 173 -3.85 11.66 -31.05
CA LYS A 173 -5.04 10.80 -30.82
C LYS A 173 -6.27 11.32 -31.55
N GLU A 174 -6.47 12.63 -31.59
CA GLU A 174 -7.57 13.25 -32.32
C GLU A 174 -7.45 13.02 -33.83
N LYS A 175 -6.25 13.22 -34.40
CA LYS A 175 -5.96 12.89 -35.81
C LYS A 175 -6.25 11.42 -36.14
N MET A 176 -5.84 10.52 -35.26
CA MET A 176 -6.11 9.09 -35.38
C MET A 176 -7.61 8.76 -35.31
N GLU A 177 -8.36 9.45 -34.45
CA GLU A 177 -9.81 9.25 -34.32
C GLU A 177 -10.56 9.75 -35.56
N ILE A 178 -10.16 10.90 -36.11
CA ILE A 178 -10.72 11.45 -37.36
C ILE A 178 -10.46 10.48 -38.52
N ALA A 179 -9.23 9.99 -38.70
CA ALA A 179 -8.87 9.03 -39.75
C ALA A 179 -9.61 7.69 -39.61
N LYS A 180 -9.85 7.24 -38.37
CA LYS A 180 -10.62 6.02 -38.10
C LYS A 180 -12.10 6.21 -38.46
N ARG A 181 -12.68 7.38 -38.17
CA ARG A 181 -14.07 7.70 -38.54
C ARG A 181 -14.25 7.88 -40.04
N SER A 182 -13.23 8.37 -40.74
CA SER A 182 -13.27 8.51 -42.20
C SER A 182 -13.04 7.19 -42.96
N GLY A 183 -12.77 6.08 -42.24
CA GLY A 183 -12.53 4.76 -42.86
C GLY A 183 -11.15 4.61 -43.51
N ASN A 184 -10.25 5.59 -43.36
CA ASN A 184 -8.91 5.57 -43.93
C ASN A 184 -7.96 4.76 -43.06
N PHE A 185 -7.92 3.44 -43.27
CA PHE A 185 -7.06 2.54 -42.51
C PHE A 185 -5.57 2.88 -42.63
N LEU A 186 -5.10 3.24 -43.84
CA LEU A 186 -3.69 3.57 -44.07
C LEU A 186 -3.25 4.81 -43.28
N GLN A 187 -4.06 5.86 -43.29
CA GLN A 187 -3.79 7.09 -42.53
C GLN A 187 -3.79 6.84 -41.02
N THR A 188 -4.67 5.95 -40.54
CA THR A 188 -4.69 5.55 -39.12
C THR A 188 -3.39 4.85 -38.71
N MET A 189 -2.86 3.97 -39.56
CA MET A 189 -1.58 3.28 -39.32
C MET A 189 -0.39 4.24 -39.35
N GLU A 190 -0.38 5.20 -40.28
CA GLU A 190 0.64 6.23 -40.38
C GLU A 190 0.67 7.13 -39.13
N THR A 191 -0.47 7.70 -38.74
CA THR A 191 -0.58 8.50 -37.51
C THR A 191 -0.21 7.69 -36.26
N GLN A 192 -0.53 6.39 -36.21
CA GLN A 192 -0.11 5.53 -35.12
C GLN A 192 1.42 5.33 -35.08
N LYS A 193 2.07 5.24 -36.24
CA LYS A 193 3.54 5.16 -36.34
C LYS A 193 4.18 6.48 -35.91
N GLU A 194 3.68 7.62 -36.38
CA GLU A 194 4.13 8.95 -35.97
C GLU A 194 4.04 9.15 -34.46
N LEU A 195 2.93 8.74 -33.84
CA LEU A 195 2.77 8.79 -32.39
C LEU A 195 3.82 7.92 -31.68
N LYS A 196 4.09 6.70 -32.17
CA LYS A 196 5.11 5.82 -31.58
C LYS A 196 6.51 6.43 -31.71
N ASP A 197 6.83 7.01 -32.85
CA ASP A 197 8.12 7.65 -33.10
C ASP A 197 8.29 8.92 -32.24
N PHE A 198 7.23 9.71 -32.09
CA PHE A 198 7.17 10.85 -31.17
C PHE A 198 7.44 10.43 -29.71
N LEU A 199 6.73 9.41 -29.22
CA LEU A 199 6.91 8.90 -27.86
C LEU A 199 8.34 8.37 -27.64
N LYS A 200 8.91 7.69 -28.64
CA LYS A 200 10.30 7.21 -28.60
C LYS A 200 11.29 8.38 -28.56
N ALA A 201 11.08 9.42 -29.36
CA ALA A 201 11.92 10.63 -29.38
C ALA A 201 11.92 11.37 -28.04
N LYS A 202 10.80 11.36 -27.30
CA LYS A 202 10.68 11.99 -25.97
C LYS A 202 11.05 11.06 -24.79
N ASP A 203 11.64 9.88 -25.04
CA ASP A 203 11.91 8.81 -24.05
C ASP A 203 10.68 8.44 -23.18
N ILE A 204 9.51 8.41 -23.80
CA ILE A 204 8.27 7.91 -23.20
C ILE A 204 8.07 6.47 -23.68
N LYS A 205 8.45 5.50 -22.84
CA LYS A 205 8.30 4.08 -23.13
C LYS A 205 7.11 3.50 -22.36
N LEU A 206 5.99 3.25 -23.04
CA LEU A 206 4.75 2.77 -22.42
C LEU A 206 4.93 1.44 -21.68
N TYR A 207 5.78 0.53 -22.18
CA TYR A 207 6.04 -0.74 -21.50
C TYR A 207 6.67 -0.55 -20.12
N ARG A 208 7.45 0.53 -19.89
CA ARG A 208 8.02 0.83 -18.56
C ARG A 208 6.90 1.11 -17.55
N GLN A 209 5.84 1.81 -17.97
CA GLN A 209 4.67 2.06 -17.13
C GLN A 209 3.95 0.77 -16.74
N PHE A 210 3.75 -0.13 -17.72
CA PHE A 210 3.17 -1.44 -17.45
C PHE A 210 4.05 -2.27 -16.50
N MET A 211 5.36 -2.28 -16.69
CA MET A 211 6.30 -2.94 -15.78
C MET A 211 6.21 -2.40 -14.36
N PHE A 212 6.19 -1.08 -14.17
CA PHE A 212 6.05 -0.48 -12.84
C PHE A 212 4.70 -0.81 -12.17
N MET A 213 3.62 -0.83 -12.96
CA MET A 213 2.30 -1.26 -12.48
C MET A 213 2.31 -2.72 -12.02
N SER A 214 2.89 -3.60 -12.82
CA SER A 214 3.01 -5.04 -12.51
C SER A 214 3.89 -5.28 -11.29
N PHE A 215 5.02 -4.58 -11.14
CA PHE A 215 5.84 -4.66 -9.94
C PHE A 215 5.08 -4.20 -8.69
N ASN A 216 4.37 -3.07 -8.76
CA ASN A 216 3.57 -2.60 -7.64
C ASN A 216 2.45 -3.60 -7.28
N GLY A 217 1.79 -4.18 -8.29
CA GLY A 217 0.80 -5.25 -8.12
C GLY A 217 1.38 -6.52 -7.48
N ALA A 218 2.58 -6.94 -7.87
CA ALA A 218 3.25 -8.09 -7.28
C ALA A 218 3.61 -7.87 -5.79
N ILE A 219 4.07 -6.66 -5.44
CA ILE A 219 4.33 -6.26 -4.04
C ILE A 219 3.04 -6.28 -3.22
N PHE A 220 1.95 -5.77 -3.80
CA PHE A 220 0.63 -5.81 -3.16
C PHE A 220 0.17 -7.25 -2.93
N MET A 221 0.23 -8.11 -3.95
CA MET A 221 -0.19 -9.51 -3.86
C MET A 221 0.66 -10.31 -2.87
N THR A 222 1.95 -10.02 -2.79
CA THR A 222 2.86 -10.65 -1.82
C THR A 222 2.38 -10.41 -0.39
N GLN A 223 2.14 -9.15 -0.01
CA GLN A 223 1.66 -8.81 1.33
C GLN A 223 0.24 -9.30 1.57
N PHE A 224 -0.64 -9.18 0.57
CA PHE A 224 -2.01 -9.67 0.67
C PHE A 224 -2.06 -11.17 0.96
N ILE A 225 -1.36 -12.00 0.17
CA ILE A 225 -1.33 -13.46 0.37
C ILE A 225 -0.69 -13.80 1.71
N ALA A 226 0.38 -13.10 2.10
CA ALA A 226 1.06 -13.33 3.37
C ALA A 226 0.15 -13.10 4.58
N VAL A 227 -0.45 -11.91 4.66
CA VAL A 227 -1.35 -11.53 5.77
C VAL A 227 -2.62 -12.37 5.75
N LYS A 228 -3.18 -12.63 4.56
CA LYS A 228 -4.36 -13.47 4.41
C LYS A 228 -4.15 -14.88 4.95
N LYS A 229 -3.05 -15.53 4.55
CA LYS A 229 -2.78 -16.90 5.02
C LYS A 229 -2.61 -16.98 6.53
N LEU A 230 -1.95 -16.00 7.16
CA LEU A 230 -1.84 -15.95 8.63
C LEU A 230 -3.20 -15.77 9.30
N SER A 231 -4.03 -14.89 8.74
CA SER A 231 -5.38 -14.63 9.24
C SER A 231 -6.31 -15.84 9.08
N ASP A 232 -6.23 -16.56 7.94
CA ASP A 232 -7.11 -17.69 7.64
C ASP A 232 -6.83 -18.89 8.58
N VAL A 233 -5.58 -19.07 9.01
CA VAL A 233 -5.21 -20.12 9.99
C VAL A 233 -5.34 -19.68 11.45
N ALA A 234 -5.83 -18.45 11.69
CA ALA A 234 -5.85 -17.82 13.01
C ALA A 234 -4.51 -17.96 13.75
N PHE A 235 -3.43 -17.52 13.10
CA PHE A 235 -2.06 -17.68 13.60
C PHE A 235 -1.94 -17.20 15.07
N PRO A 236 -1.15 -17.90 15.92
CA PRO A 236 -1.12 -17.63 17.35
C PRO A 236 -0.97 -16.16 17.72
N GLY A 237 -1.87 -15.68 18.58
CA GLY A 237 -1.91 -14.28 19.04
C GLY A 237 -2.65 -13.31 18.12
N MET A 238 -3.01 -13.67 16.89
CA MET A 238 -3.74 -12.75 16.00
C MET A 238 -5.18 -12.47 16.46
N SER A 239 -5.83 -13.41 17.15
CA SER A 239 -7.21 -13.23 17.64
C SER A 239 -7.32 -12.24 18.81
N THR A 240 -6.21 -11.94 19.49
CA THR A 240 -6.16 -11.00 20.62
C THR A 240 -5.20 -9.83 20.38
N GLY A 241 -4.43 -9.87 19.29
CA GLY A 241 -3.36 -8.92 18.97
C GLY A 241 -3.82 -7.67 18.20
N GLY A 242 -5.12 -7.42 18.12
CA GLY A 242 -5.70 -6.26 17.46
C GLY A 242 -5.71 -4.99 18.33
N LEU A 243 -6.47 -3.97 17.90
CA LEU A 243 -6.46 -2.64 18.51
C LEU A 243 -7.88 -2.12 18.75
N TYR A 244 -8.14 -1.58 19.95
CA TYR A 244 -9.40 -0.92 20.35
C TYR A 244 -10.68 -1.62 19.84
N TRP A 245 -11.21 -1.20 18.69
CA TRP A 245 -12.46 -1.67 18.09
C TRP A 245 -12.33 -2.94 17.24
N PHE A 246 -11.13 -3.34 16.84
CA PHE A 246 -10.85 -4.57 16.08
C PHE A 246 -9.83 -5.44 16.83
N LYS A 247 -10.23 -6.01 17.97
CA LYS A 247 -9.35 -6.85 18.82
C LYS A 247 -8.92 -8.14 18.13
N ASP A 248 -9.82 -8.74 17.37
CA ASP A 248 -9.57 -9.96 16.61
C ASP A 248 -9.25 -9.62 15.16
N LEU A 249 -8.00 -9.90 14.76
CA LEU A 249 -7.50 -9.65 13.42
C LEU A 249 -7.95 -10.70 12.39
N THR A 250 -8.48 -11.83 12.85
CA THR A 250 -8.84 -12.98 12.02
C THR A 250 -10.25 -12.87 11.44
N ILE A 251 -11.14 -12.14 12.12
CA ILE A 251 -12.51 -11.88 11.69
C ILE A 251 -12.63 -10.52 10.96
N PRO A 252 -13.68 -10.32 10.15
CA PRO A 252 -13.95 -9.01 9.54
C PRO A 252 -14.17 -7.91 10.58
N ASP A 253 -13.88 -6.66 10.20
CA ASP A 253 -14.03 -5.49 11.09
C ASP A 253 -15.48 -5.32 11.53
N PRO A 254 -15.81 -5.48 12.84
CA PRO A 254 -17.18 -5.39 13.33
C PRO A 254 -17.83 -4.01 13.10
N TYR A 255 -17.04 -2.96 12.99
CA TYR A 255 -17.52 -1.57 12.86
C TYR A 255 -17.35 -1.00 11.44
N TYR A 256 -16.80 -1.78 10.52
CA TYR A 256 -16.53 -1.37 9.13
C TYR A 256 -15.70 -0.08 8.97
N LEU A 257 -14.96 0.33 10.01
CA LEU A 257 -14.13 1.53 10.01
C LEU A 257 -12.90 1.36 9.11
N LEU A 258 -12.23 0.20 9.17
CA LEU A 258 -11.07 -0.10 8.33
C LEU A 258 -11.44 -0.16 6.83
N PRO A 259 -12.52 -0.87 6.42
CA PRO A 259 -13.06 -0.77 5.06
C PRO A 259 -13.40 0.66 4.64
N LEU A 260 -14.02 1.46 5.52
CA LEU A 260 -14.42 2.83 5.21
C LEU A 260 -13.21 3.73 4.96
N VAL A 261 -12.21 3.69 5.83
CA VAL A 261 -10.96 4.45 5.66
C VAL A 261 -10.22 3.98 4.40
N SER A 262 -10.22 2.68 4.11
CA SER A 262 -9.63 2.14 2.87
C SER A 262 -10.35 2.68 1.62
N ALA A 263 -11.67 2.78 1.64
CA ALA A 263 -12.44 3.36 0.54
C ALA A 263 -12.15 4.86 0.35
N ILE A 264 -12.10 5.62 1.45
CA ILE A 264 -11.78 7.06 1.43
C ILE A 264 -10.37 7.30 0.89
N THR A 265 -9.39 6.51 1.34
CA THR A 265 -8.00 6.63 0.87
C THR A 265 -7.86 6.24 -0.60
N VAL A 266 -8.56 5.21 -1.08
CA VAL A 266 -8.62 4.90 -2.52
C VAL A 266 -9.26 6.03 -3.33
N ALA A 267 -10.33 6.65 -2.82
CA ALA A 267 -10.93 7.82 -3.45
C ALA A 267 -9.91 8.97 -3.59
N ALA A 268 -9.12 9.21 -2.54
CA ALA A 268 -8.04 10.19 -2.56
C ALA A 268 -6.98 9.83 -3.60
N ILE A 269 -6.53 8.57 -3.66
CA ILE A 269 -5.57 8.09 -4.67
C ILE A 269 -6.10 8.33 -6.09
N PHE A 270 -7.35 7.96 -6.37
CA PHE A 270 -7.93 8.18 -7.70
C PHE A 270 -8.06 9.65 -8.05
N LYS A 271 -8.44 10.51 -7.10
CA LYS A 271 -8.50 11.96 -7.31
C LYS A 271 -7.11 12.53 -7.60
N MET A 272 -6.09 12.15 -6.83
CA MET A 272 -4.70 12.59 -7.02
C MET A 272 -4.10 12.08 -8.33
N GLY A 273 -4.41 10.83 -8.71
CA GLY A 273 -3.99 10.24 -9.99
C GLY A 273 -4.66 10.89 -11.19
N ALA A 274 -5.94 11.26 -11.06
CA ALA A 274 -6.65 12.02 -12.08
C ALA A 274 -6.05 13.43 -12.27
N GLU A 275 -5.68 14.10 -11.16
CA GLU A 275 -5.08 15.44 -11.20
C GLU A 275 -3.67 15.49 -11.79
N THR A 276 -2.92 14.40 -11.67
CA THR A 276 -1.55 14.25 -12.20
C THR A 276 -1.53 13.67 -13.61
N GLY A 277 -2.69 13.27 -14.15
CA GLY A 277 -2.82 12.62 -15.46
C GLY A 277 -2.05 11.30 -15.58
N GLY A 278 -1.63 10.75 -14.43
CA GLY A 278 -0.59 9.74 -14.31
C GLY A 278 -1.04 8.28 -14.43
N SER A 279 -2.31 7.98 -14.12
CA SER A 279 -2.75 6.58 -14.07
C SER A 279 -3.61 6.15 -15.25
N ASN A 280 -4.03 7.07 -16.10
CA ASN A 280 -5.14 6.84 -17.04
C ASN A 280 -4.88 7.33 -18.48
N GLN A 281 -3.64 7.66 -18.86
CA GLN A 281 -3.37 7.95 -20.28
C GLN A 281 -3.59 6.67 -21.12
N GLY A 282 -4.66 6.70 -21.93
CA GLY A 282 -5.13 5.56 -22.72
C GLY A 282 -6.45 4.96 -22.20
N VAL A 283 -6.89 5.32 -21.00
CA VAL A 283 -8.21 4.98 -20.48
C VAL A 283 -9.18 6.09 -20.90
N ASN A 284 -10.34 5.70 -21.44
CA ASN A 284 -11.38 6.65 -21.83
C ASN A 284 -11.72 7.60 -20.65
N PRO A 285 -11.79 8.93 -20.85
CA PRO A 285 -12.17 9.89 -19.81
C PRO A 285 -13.46 9.52 -19.05
N GLN A 286 -14.40 8.84 -19.71
CA GLN A 286 -15.62 8.32 -19.10
C GLN A 286 -15.34 7.17 -18.12
N ILE A 287 -14.46 6.22 -18.49
CA ILE A 287 -14.03 5.13 -17.62
C ILE A 287 -13.26 5.68 -16.42
N GLN A 288 -12.42 6.70 -16.63
CA GLN A 288 -11.71 7.36 -15.53
C GLN A 288 -12.67 8.01 -14.54
N LYS A 289 -13.71 8.73 -15.01
CA LYS A 289 -14.76 9.31 -14.14
C LYS A 289 -15.58 8.24 -13.44
N MET A 290 -15.83 7.12 -14.11
CA MET A 290 -16.53 5.98 -13.51
C MET A 290 -15.68 5.36 -12.39
N LEU A 291 -14.40 5.12 -12.64
CA LEU A 291 -13.48 4.54 -11.67
C LEU A 291 -13.33 5.42 -10.42
N THR A 292 -13.25 6.75 -10.58
CA THR A 292 -13.13 7.67 -9.44
C THR A 292 -14.40 7.72 -8.58
N ARG A 293 -15.59 7.48 -9.15
CA ARG A 293 -16.87 7.49 -8.43
C ARG A 293 -17.25 6.13 -7.84
N ILE A 294 -17.12 5.07 -8.64
CA ILE A 294 -17.57 3.71 -8.29
C ILE A 294 -16.46 2.94 -7.56
N GLY A 295 -15.19 3.18 -7.89
CA GLY A 295 -14.07 2.44 -7.33
C GLY A 295 -14.04 2.39 -5.80
N PRO A 296 -14.20 3.52 -5.08
CA PRO A 296 -14.27 3.53 -3.62
C PRO A 296 -15.43 2.68 -3.06
N VAL A 297 -16.60 2.71 -3.71
CA VAL A 297 -17.78 1.92 -3.30
C VAL A 297 -17.52 0.42 -3.47
N VAL A 298 -16.89 0.03 -4.57
CA VAL A 298 -16.51 -1.38 -4.83
C VAL A 298 -15.48 -1.85 -3.81
N VAL A 299 -14.45 -1.03 -3.53
CA VAL A 299 -13.45 -1.36 -2.51
C VAL A 299 -14.12 -1.54 -1.14
N PHE A 300 -15.00 -0.62 -0.74
CA PHE A 300 -15.76 -0.75 0.50
C PHE A 300 -16.54 -2.06 0.56
N ALA A 301 -17.34 -2.36 -0.47
CA ALA A 301 -18.17 -3.57 -0.52
C ALA A 301 -17.34 -4.86 -0.46
N CYS A 302 -16.19 -4.90 -1.15
CA CYS A 302 -15.28 -6.04 -1.11
C CYS A 302 -14.58 -6.18 0.24
N SER A 303 -14.21 -5.07 0.89
CA SER A 303 -13.47 -5.06 2.15
C SER A 303 -14.32 -5.44 3.37
N ILE A 304 -15.65 -5.34 3.31
CA ILE A 304 -16.57 -5.71 4.41
C ILE A 304 -16.43 -7.19 4.84
N LYS A 305 -16.14 -8.10 3.89
CA LYS A 305 -16.06 -9.55 4.15
C LYS A 305 -14.64 -10.03 4.45
N VAL A 306 -13.66 -9.14 4.40
CA VAL A 306 -12.25 -9.44 4.53
C VAL A 306 -11.85 -9.32 6.00
N SER A 307 -10.92 -10.16 6.46
CA SER A 307 -10.45 -10.10 7.85
C SER A 307 -9.80 -8.75 8.19
N SER A 308 -9.89 -8.37 9.47
CA SER A 308 -9.39 -7.10 9.97
C SER A 308 -7.88 -6.94 9.74
N ALA A 309 -7.10 -8.03 9.75
CA ALA A 309 -5.68 -8.02 9.40
C ALA A 309 -5.42 -7.50 7.98
N ILE A 310 -6.17 -8.03 7.00
CA ILE A 310 -6.01 -7.66 5.60
C ILE A 310 -6.57 -6.25 5.38
N ALA A 311 -7.68 -5.89 6.03
CA ALA A 311 -8.24 -4.54 5.97
C ALA A 311 -7.27 -3.50 6.55
N LEU A 312 -6.59 -3.81 7.65
CA LEU A 312 -5.55 -2.97 8.26
C LEU A 312 -4.34 -2.81 7.34
N TYR A 313 -3.85 -3.91 6.77
CA TYR A 313 -2.80 -3.88 5.75
C TYR A 313 -3.20 -2.95 4.59
N TRP A 314 -4.39 -3.13 4.05
CA TRP A 314 -4.86 -2.36 2.90
C TRP A 314 -4.98 -0.87 3.24
N CYS A 315 -5.58 -0.55 4.39
CA CYS A 315 -5.67 0.81 4.92
C CYS A 315 -4.28 1.48 5.00
N THR A 316 -3.32 0.80 5.64
CA THR A 316 -1.93 1.28 5.79
C THR A 316 -1.26 1.50 4.44
N SER A 317 -1.38 0.52 3.55
CA SER A 317 -0.83 0.51 2.20
C SER A 317 -1.36 1.67 1.33
N ASN A 318 -2.66 1.98 1.46
CA ASN A 318 -3.28 3.12 0.78
C ASN A 318 -2.83 4.46 1.40
N MET A 319 -2.75 4.55 2.74
CA MET A 319 -2.28 5.75 3.44
C MET A 319 -0.88 6.15 3.00
N ILE A 320 0.04 5.18 2.92
CA ILE A 320 1.40 5.38 2.41
C ILE A 320 1.37 5.87 0.95
N SER A 321 0.46 5.32 0.13
CA SER A 321 0.34 5.71 -1.27
C SER A 321 -0.17 7.16 -1.42
N VAL A 322 -1.12 7.60 -0.59
CA VAL A 322 -1.55 9.00 -0.50
C VAL A 322 -0.40 9.89 -0.03
N MET A 323 0.32 9.48 1.01
CA MET A 323 1.47 10.21 1.55
C MET A 323 2.56 10.41 0.49
N PHE A 324 3.00 9.34 -0.19
CA PHE A 324 3.98 9.44 -1.28
C PHE A 324 3.48 10.33 -2.43
N SER A 325 2.21 10.19 -2.80
CA SER A 325 1.61 11.05 -3.83
C SER A 325 1.61 12.53 -3.41
N GLY A 326 1.48 12.83 -2.12
CA GLY A 326 1.61 14.17 -1.56
C GLY A 326 3.05 14.67 -1.58
N ILE A 327 3.99 13.86 -1.10
CA ILE A 327 5.43 14.16 -1.07
C ILE A 327 5.96 14.49 -2.48
N PHE A 328 5.56 13.73 -3.50
CA PHE A 328 5.98 13.98 -4.88
C PHE A 328 5.36 15.22 -5.53
N LYS A 329 4.37 15.86 -4.90
CA LYS A 329 3.86 17.16 -5.36
C LYS A 329 4.75 18.32 -4.88
N ILE A 330 5.54 18.13 -3.82
CA ILE A 330 6.40 19.18 -3.23
C ILE A 330 7.50 19.59 -4.22
N PRO A 331 7.65 20.89 -4.57
CA PRO A 331 8.65 21.35 -5.54
C PRO A 331 10.09 20.98 -5.19
N SER A 332 10.48 21.09 -3.92
CA SER A 332 11.83 20.76 -3.45
C SER A 332 12.17 19.28 -3.65
N VAL A 333 11.20 18.40 -3.36
CA VAL A 333 11.36 16.95 -3.56
C VAL A 333 11.42 16.63 -5.05
N ARG A 334 10.64 17.31 -5.88
CA ARG A 334 10.68 17.14 -7.34
C ARG A 334 12.00 17.57 -7.95
N ALA A 335 12.57 18.67 -7.48
CA ALA A 335 13.88 19.15 -7.90
C ALA A 335 14.97 18.13 -7.53
N PHE A 336 14.96 17.65 -6.29
CA PHE A 336 15.88 16.61 -5.83
C PHE A 336 15.75 15.31 -6.64
N LEU A 337 14.51 14.89 -6.92
CA LEU A 337 14.22 13.66 -7.66
C LEU A 337 14.26 13.83 -9.19
N LYS A 338 14.64 14.99 -9.74
CA LYS A 338 14.68 15.28 -11.19
C LYS A 338 13.36 14.96 -11.91
N ILE A 339 12.23 15.28 -11.28
CA ILE A 339 10.89 15.07 -11.85
C ILE A 339 10.53 16.32 -12.69
N PRO A 340 10.21 16.19 -13.99
CA PRO A 340 9.83 17.33 -14.84
C PRO A 340 8.75 18.18 -14.20
N HIS A 341 8.85 19.51 -14.30
CA HIS A 341 7.83 20.43 -13.81
C HIS A 341 6.54 20.25 -14.62
N LEU A 342 5.41 20.27 -13.91
CA LEU A 342 4.11 20.25 -14.56
C LEU A 342 3.82 21.69 -15.02
N PRO A 343 3.32 21.91 -16.25
CA PRO A 343 2.85 23.22 -16.65
C PRO A 343 1.76 23.68 -15.66
N SER A 344 1.86 24.92 -15.19
CA SER A 344 0.91 25.49 -14.23
C SER A 344 -0.50 25.44 -14.78
N LYS A 345 -1.43 24.80 -14.05
CA LYS A 345 -2.86 24.68 -14.44
C LYS A 345 -3.54 26.03 -14.67
N GLY A 346 -3.00 27.12 -14.09
CA GLY A 346 -3.58 28.46 -14.17
C GLY A 346 -3.47 29.11 -15.56
N VAL A 347 -2.37 28.88 -16.28
CA VAL A 347 -2.11 29.58 -17.56
C VAL A 347 -2.98 29.00 -18.68
N HIS A 348 -3.04 27.66 -18.80
CA HIS A 348 -3.85 26.98 -19.81
C HIS A 348 -5.36 27.22 -19.65
N SER A 349 -5.85 27.35 -18.42
CA SER A 349 -7.29 27.60 -18.19
C SER A 349 -7.68 29.03 -18.57
N TYR A 350 -6.80 30.00 -18.33
CA TYR A 350 -7.01 31.39 -18.74
C TYR A 350 -6.91 31.53 -20.26
N GLU A 351 -5.88 30.94 -20.87
CA GLU A 351 -5.66 30.99 -22.32
C GLU A 351 -6.81 30.33 -23.09
N LYS A 352 -7.35 29.22 -22.57
CA LYS A 352 -8.52 28.51 -23.13
C LYS A 352 -9.84 29.27 -22.92
N ALA A 353 -9.97 30.00 -21.82
CA ALA A 353 -11.12 30.89 -21.58
C ALA A 353 -11.05 32.13 -22.49
N LEU A 354 -9.86 32.70 -22.66
CA LEU A 354 -9.60 33.85 -23.51
C LEU A 354 -9.85 33.52 -24.98
N SER A 355 -9.32 32.40 -25.47
CA SER A 355 -9.55 31.95 -26.85
C SER A 355 -11.04 31.66 -27.12
N ARG A 356 -11.77 31.00 -26.21
CA ARG A 356 -13.23 30.88 -26.33
C ARG A 356 -13.95 32.22 -26.41
N ASN A 357 -13.55 33.19 -25.59
CA ASN A 357 -14.17 34.53 -25.61
C ASN A 357 -13.87 35.26 -26.93
N ILE A 358 -12.65 35.10 -27.47
CA ILE A 358 -12.27 35.66 -28.77
C ILE A 358 -13.06 34.98 -29.90
N ASP A 359 -13.20 33.66 -29.89
CA ASP A 359 -13.97 32.91 -30.89
C ASP A 359 -15.45 33.31 -30.86
N GLN A 360 -16.04 33.44 -29.67
CA GLN A 360 -17.42 33.91 -29.51
C GLN A 360 -17.62 35.35 -30.00
N ALA A 361 -16.68 36.25 -29.70
CA ALA A 361 -16.72 37.63 -30.17
C ALA A 361 -16.58 37.72 -31.70
N THR A 362 -15.76 36.85 -32.29
CA THR A 362 -15.55 36.78 -33.75
C THR A 362 -16.80 36.26 -34.46
N MET A 363 -17.43 35.21 -33.93
CA MET A 363 -18.70 34.66 -34.43
C MET A 363 -19.85 35.68 -34.35
N GLN A 364 -19.92 36.47 -33.25
CA GLN A 364 -20.91 37.54 -33.12
C GLN A 364 -20.70 38.68 -34.12
N LYS A 365 -19.44 39.06 -34.38
CA LYS A 365 -19.12 40.08 -35.40
C LYS A 365 -19.46 39.61 -36.81
N GLN A 366 -19.11 38.37 -37.16
CA GLN A 366 -19.46 37.79 -38.46
C GLN A 366 -20.99 37.72 -38.63
N GLY A 367 -21.72 37.20 -37.64
CA GLY A 367 -23.18 37.15 -37.70
C GLY A 367 -23.86 38.52 -37.87
N LYS A 368 -23.34 39.57 -37.22
CA LYS A 368 -23.83 40.96 -37.41
C LYS A 368 -23.54 41.48 -38.82
N GLN A 369 -22.36 41.22 -39.38
CA GLN A 369 -22.01 41.64 -40.74
C GLN A 369 -22.91 40.95 -41.78
N THR A 370 -23.15 39.65 -41.65
CA THR A 370 -24.04 38.91 -42.56
C THR A 370 -25.49 39.40 -42.48
N PHE A 371 -25.96 39.78 -41.29
CA PHE A 371 -27.29 40.38 -41.12
C PHE A 371 -27.40 41.76 -41.77
N THR A 372 -26.34 42.57 -41.68
CA THR A 372 -26.31 43.93 -42.23
C THR A 372 -26.23 43.92 -43.76
N GLU A 373 -25.48 42.96 -44.35
CA GLU A 373 -25.46 42.75 -45.81
C GLU A 373 -26.81 42.25 -46.34
N LYS A 374 -27.45 41.29 -45.65
CA LYS A 374 -28.80 40.84 -46.04
C LYS A 374 -29.84 41.95 -45.95
N ALA A 375 -29.76 42.84 -44.96
CA ALA A 375 -30.68 43.96 -44.81
C ALA A 375 -30.50 45.01 -45.93
N LYS A 376 -29.25 45.28 -46.34
CA LYS A 376 -28.96 46.18 -47.48
C LYS A 376 -29.39 45.59 -48.83
N GLY A 377 -29.23 44.29 -49.02
CA GLY A 377 -29.66 43.61 -50.27
C GLY A 377 -31.17 43.46 -50.44
N ALA A 378 -31.97 43.67 -49.39
CA ALA A 378 -33.43 43.59 -49.44
C ALA A 378 -34.13 44.96 -49.59
N SER A 379 -33.38 46.07 -49.57
CA SER A 379 -33.91 47.44 -49.68
C SER A 379 -33.50 48.16 -50.98
N GLY A 380 -32.85 47.45 -51.92
CA GLY A 380 -32.58 47.91 -53.28
C GLY A 380 -33.22 46.96 -54.27
#